data_AF-A0A3A6QW07-F1
#
_entry.id   AF-A0A3A6QW07-F1
#
_cell.length_a   1.000
_cell.length_b   1.000
_cell.length_c   1.000
_cell.angle_alpha   90.00
_cell.angle_beta   90.00
_cell.angle_gamma   90.00
#
_symmetry.space_group_name_H-M   'P 1'
#
loop_
_entity.id
_entity.type
_entity.pdbx_description
1 polymer ?
#
loop_
_entity_poly.entity_id
_entity_poly.type
_entity_poly.pdbx_seq_one_letter_code
_entity_poly.pdbx_strand_id
1 'polypeptide(L)'
;MRINPTLFDLPKEKQEKIREDFDYELDLVSRHCALVHFMNHHIDRPDSYRSIDDPLYREPTAEEITEVIDHLAEIHSLGVVSKQLGLKSKSNPTRTLNRWKSGENEIPYPAWRLLLVLDGRVVEVNRIPDADGQKAWAKFY
;
A
#
# COMPACT_ATOMS: atom_id res chain seq x y z
N MET A 1 7.08 -4.08 22.35
CA MET A 1 5.68 -3.61 22.26
C MET A 1 5.41 -2.61 23.38
N ARG A 2 5.22 -1.32 23.06
CA ARG A 2 4.80 -0.34 24.07
C ARG A 2 3.27 -0.38 24.13
N ILE A 3 2.72 -1.10 25.11
CA ILE A 3 1.28 -1.05 25.38
C ILE A 3 0.95 0.36 25.84
N ASN A 4 -0.10 0.99 25.30
CA ASN A 4 -0.59 2.27 25.79
C ASN A 4 -1.41 2.02 27.07
N PRO A 5 -0.90 2.33 28.28
CA PRO A 5 -1.56 1.99 29.53
C PRO A 5 -2.89 2.74 29.71
N THR A 6 -3.09 3.88 29.05
CA THR A 6 -4.32 4.66 29.16
C THR A 6 -5.54 3.96 28.56
N LEU A 7 -5.34 2.89 27.78
CA LEU A 7 -6.43 2.06 27.27
C LEU A 7 -7.21 1.35 28.39
N PHE A 8 -6.53 1.00 29.49
CA PHE A 8 -7.16 0.30 30.62
C PHE A 8 -8.07 1.22 31.45
N ASP A 9 -7.82 2.54 31.37
CA ASP A 9 -8.60 3.55 32.08
C ASP A 9 -9.89 3.97 31.33
N LEU A 10 -10.07 3.49 30.10
CA LEU A 10 -11.26 3.80 29.29
C LEU A 10 -12.51 3.06 29.81
N PRO A 11 -13.72 3.62 29.63
CA PRO A 11 -14.95 2.88 29.83
C PRO A 11 -14.96 1.56 29.05
N LYS A 12 -15.52 0.50 29.65
CA LYS A 12 -15.55 -0.86 29.08
C LYS A 12 -16.03 -0.90 27.63
N GLU A 13 -17.11 -0.19 27.31
CA GLU A 13 -17.67 -0.09 25.96
C GLU A 13 -16.66 0.45 24.92
N LYS A 14 -15.81 1.41 25.32
CA LYS A 14 -14.75 1.92 24.44
C LYS A 14 -13.64 0.89 24.25
N GLN A 15 -13.30 0.13 25.28
CA GLN A 15 -12.31 -0.93 25.18
C GLN A 15 -12.79 -2.06 24.25
N GLU A 16 -14.07 -2.45 24.38
CA GLU A 16 -14.71 -3.45 23.51
C GLU A 16 -14.71 -2.99 22.06
N LYS A 17 -15.09 -1.74 21.78
CA LYS A 17 -15.05 -1.18 20.43
C LYS A 17 -13.64 -1.19 19.83
N ILE A 18 -12.63 -0.77 20.59
CA ILE A 18 -11.23 -0.79 20.11
C ILE A 18 -10.80 -2.23 19.76
N ARG A 19 -11.22 -3.21 20.57
CA ARG A 19 -10.93 -4.61 20.30
C ARG A 19 -11.64 -5.11 19.03
N GLU A 20 -12.91 -4.77 18.84
CA GLU A 20 -13.65 -5.13 17.64
C GLU A 20 -13.01 -4.54 16.38
N ASP A 21 -12.63 -3.25 16.42
CA ASP A 21 -11.91 -2.59 15.32
C ASP A 21 -10.58 -3.30 15.04
N PHE A 22 -9.81 -3.65 16.08
CA PHE A 22 -8.56 -4.40 15.94
C PHE A 22 -8.76 -5.78 15.32
N ASP A 23 -9.72 -6.58 15.81
CA ASP A 23 -9.97 -7.94 15.33
C ASP A 23 -10.42 -7.91 13.85
N TYR A 24 -11.22 -6.91 13.47
CA TYR A 24 -11.62 -6.70 12.08
C TYR A 24 -10.46 -6.29 11.17
N GLU A 25 -9.66 -5.32 11.58
CA GLU A 25 -8.48 -4.90 10.80
C GLU A 25 -7.44 -6.03 10.70
N LEU A 26 -7.29 -6.85 11.73
CA LEU A 26 -6.40 -8.01 11.72
C LEU A 26 -6.83 -9.05 10.68
N ASP A 27 -8.13 -9.31 10.54
CA ASP A 27 -8.65 -10.18 9.47
C ASP A 27 -8.31 -9.60 8.08
N LEU A 28 -8.58 -8.31 7.87
CA LEU A 28 -8.32 -7.65 6.59
C LEU A 28 -6.83 -7.68 6.22
N VAL A 29 -5.94 -7.39 7.17
CA VAL A 29 -4.49 -7.44 6.96
C VAL A 29 -4.04 -8.86 6.64
N SER A 30 -4.56 -9.86 7.36
CA SER A 30 -4.22 -11.27 7.12
C SER A 30 -4.62 -11.72 5.72
N ARG A 31 -5.81 -11.30 5.27
CA ARG A 31 -6.29 -11.56 3.90
C ARG A 31 -5.46 -10.86 2.83
N HIS A 32 -5.05 -9.61 3.08
CA HIS A 32 -4.15 -8.87 2.18
C HIS A 32 -2.80 -9.59 2.02
N CYS A 33 -2.19 -10.00 3.13
CA CYS A 33 -0.95 -10.78 3.09
C CYS A 33 -1.11 -12.09 2.31
N ALA A 34 -2.23 -12.78 2.49
CA ALA A 34 -2.51 -14.01 1.75
C ALA A 34 -2.70 -13.78 0.25
N LEU A 35 -3.43 -12.73 -0.13
CA LEU A 35 -3.63 -12.31 -1.52
C LEU A 35 -2.28 -12.03 -2.21
N VAL A 36 -1.43 -11.23 -1.55
CA VAL A 36 -0.10 -10.89 -2.03
C VAL A 36 0.72 -12.17 -2.21
N HIS A 37 0.93 -12.98 -1.17
CA HIS A 37 1.97 -14.02 -1.21
C HIS A 37 1.53 -15.35 -1.83
N PHE A 38 0.23 -15.67 -1.83
CA PHE A 38 -0.24 -17.00 -2.22
C PHE A 38 -1.24 -17.02 -3.36
N MET A 39 -1.96 -15.92 -3.61
CA MET A 39 -2.97 -15.86 -4.68
C MET A 39 -2.46 -15.17 -5.93
N ASN A 40 -1.66 -14.12 -5.77
CA ASN A 40 -1.00 -13.46 -6.89
C ASN A 40 0.23 -14.27 -7.32
N HIS A 41 0.60 -14.17 -8.60
CA HIS A 41 1.82 -14.72 -9.19
C HIS A 41 3.06 -14.03 -8.60
N HIS A 42 3.31 -14.22 -7.30
CA HIS A 42 4.31 -13.50 -6.52
C HIS A 42 5.72 -13.68 -7.09
N ILE A 43 5.99 -14.84 -7.68
CA ILE A 43 7.30 -15.19 -8.25
C ILE A 43 7.60 -14.36 -9.50
N ASP A 44 6.57 -13.93 -10.23
CA ASP A 44 6.71 -13.22 -11.52
C ASP A 44 6.65 -11.69 -11.35
N ARG A 45 6.84 -11.18 -10.14
CA ARG A 45 6.72 -9.75 -9.86
C ARG A 45 7.87 -8.95 -10.48
N PRO A 46 7.57 -7.81 -11.10
CA PRO A 46 8.60 -6.92 -11.57
C PRO A 46 9.45 -6.34 -10.45
N ASP A 47 10.71 -6.04 -10.75
CA ASP A 47 11.62 -5.39 -9.82
C ASP A 47 11.14 -3.99 -9.37
N SER A 48 10.24 -3.35 -10.12
CA SER A 48 9.60 -2.09 -9.70
C SER A 48 8.65 -2.24 -8.50
N TYR A 49 8.32 -3.46 -8.09
CA TYR A 49 7.47 -3.72 -6.92
C TYR A 49 8.29 -3.84 -5.62
N ARG A 50 9.62 -3.84 -5.74
CA ARG A 50 10.53 -3.91 -4.60
C ARG A 50 10.46 -2.65 -3.75
N SER A 51 11.06 -2.75 -2.57
CA SER A 51 11.24 -1.58 -1.72
C SER A 51 12.27 -0.63 -2.33
N ILE A 52 12.13 0.68 -2.14
CA ILE A 52 13.07 1.69 -2.68
C ILE A 52 14.52 1.52 -2.19
N ASP A 53 14.72 0.83 -1.07
CA ASP A 53 16.03 0.53 -0.50
C ASP A 53 16.62 -0.81 -0.99
N ASP A 54 15.88 -1.58 -1.79
CA ASP A 54 16.37 -2.79 -2.44
C ASP A 54 17.29 -2.40 -3.62
N PRO A 55 18.53 -2.93 -3.70
CA PRO A 55 19.48 -2.59 -4.76
C PRO A 55 19.02 -3.00 -6.16
N LEU A 56 18.07 -3.91 -6.27
CA LEU A 56 17.48 -4.34 -7.54
C LEU A 56 16.22 -3.53 -7.89
N TYR A 57 15.78 -2.59 -7.05
CA TYR A 57 14.67 -1.71 -7.40
C TYR A 57 14.96 -0.96 -8.70
N ARG A 58 13.95 -0.89 -9.55
CA ARG A 58 13.91 -0.01 -10.72
C ARG A 58 12.61 0.77 -10.75
N GLU A 59 12.60 1.88 -11.45
CA GLU A 59 11.35 2.61 -11.69
C GLU A 59 10.35 1.77 -12.51
N PRO A 60 9.04 1.96 -12.29
CA PRO A 60 8.02 1.26 -13.04
C PRO A 60 7.92 1.77 -14.49
N THR A 61 7.55 0.87 -15.39
CA THR A 61 7.25 1.21 -16.79
C THR A 61 5.84 1.77 -16.95
N ALA A 62 5.57 2.45 -18.06
CA ALA A 62 4.23 2.97 -18.35
C ALA A 62 3.17 1.86 -18.45
N GLU A 63 3.58 0.69 -18.95
CA GLU A 63 2.75 -0.52 -19.05
C GLU A 63 2.39 -1.06 -17.67
N GLU A 64 3.36 -1.19 -16.76
CA GLU A 64 3.13 -1.62 -15.37
C GLU A 64 2.21 -0.66 -14.62
N ILE A 65 2.42 0.65 -14.80
CA ILE A 65 1.57 1.68 -14.22
C ILE A 65 0.14 1.55 -14.75
N THR A 66 0.01 1.33 -16.07
CA THR A 66 -1.28 1.20 -16.75
C THR A 66 -2.05 0.00 -16.23
N GLU A 67 -1.41 -1.17 -16.12
CA GLU A 67 -2.03 -2.39 -15.62
C GLU A 67 -2.63 -2.19 -14.22
N VAL A 68 -1.84 -1.64 -13.29
CA VAL A 68 -2.28 -1.44 -11.90
C VAL A 68 -3.38 -0.38 -11.80
N ILE A 69 -3.24 0.75 -12.51
CA ILE A 69 -4.26 1.81 -12.48
C ILE A 69 -5.58 1.32 -13.08
N ASP A 70 -5.54 0.54 -14.16
CA ASP A 70 -6.75 0.06 -14.82
C ASP A 70 -7.47 -0.99 -13.97
N HIS A 71 -6.75 -1.93 -13.37
CA HIS A 71 -7.35 -2.89 -12.45
C HIS A 71 -8.02 -2.20 -11.25
N LEU A 72 -7.36 -1.23 -10.62
CA LEU A 72 -7.97 -0.42 -9.56
C LEU A 72 -9.17 0.40 -10.04
N ALA A 73 -9.13 0.91 -11.27
CA ALA A 73 -10.23 1.65 -11.86
C ALA A 73 -11.44 0.76 -12.17
N GLU A 74 -11.26 -0.52 -12.48
CA GLU A 74 -12.36 -1.48 -12.62
C GLU A 74 -13.09 -1.71 -11.29
N ILE A 75 -12.36 -1.71 -10.17
CA ILE A 75 -12.92 -1.94 -8.83
C ILE A 75 -13.57 -0.66 -8.27
N HIS A 76 -12.93 0.49 -8.42
CA HIS A 76 -13.31 1.73 -7.72
C HIS A 76 -13.61 2.93 -8.62
N SER A 77 -13.40 2.85 -9.93
CA SER A 77 -13.29 3.97 -10.90
C SER A 77 -12.00 4.79 -10.76
N LEU A 78 -11.51 5.28 -11.90
CA LEU A 78 -10.29 6.10 -11.99
C LEU A 78 -10.35 7.38 -11.13
N GLY A 79 -11.56 7.93 -10.92
CA GLY A 79 -11.78 9.10 -10.08
C GLY A 79 -11.58 8.84 -8.59
N VAL A 80 -11.87 7.63 -8.11
CA VAL A 80 -11.61 7.23 -6.70
C VAL A 80 -10.13 6.97 -6.50
N VAL A 81 -9.47 6.29 -7.44
CA VAL A 81 -8.01 6.07 -7.42
C VAL A 81 -7.25 7.39 -7.31
N SER A 82 -7.66 8.39 -8.09
CA SER A 82 -7.11 9.75 -7.99
C SER A 82 -7.26 10.37 -6.59
N LYS A 83 -8.40 10.15 -5.93
CA LYS A 83 -8.65 10.68 -4.58
C LYS A 83 -7.84 9.94 -3.51
N GLN A 84 -7.69 8.63 -3.64
CA GLN A 84 -6.85 7.81 -2.74
C GLN A 84 -5.39 8.27 -2.78
N LEU A 85 -4.92 8.72 -3.94
CA LEU A 85 -3.58 9.32 -4.09
C LEU A 85 -3.50 10.79 -3.68
N GLY A 86 -4.59 11.39 -3.17
CA GLY A 86 -4.63 12.79 -2.77
C GLY A 86 -4.50 13.78 -3.92
N LEU A 87 -4.67 13.34 -5.17
CA LEU A 87 -4.55 14.21 -6.35
C LEU A 87 -5.79 15.10 -6.45
N LYS A 88 -5.59 16.40 -6.22
CA LYS A 88 -6.64 17.42 -6.29
C LYS A 88 -6.50 18.21 -7.58
N SER A 89 -7.49 18.10 -8.46
CA SER A 89 -7.58 18.92 -9.66
C SER A 89 -8.99 19.46 -9.80
N LYS A 90 -9.11 20.77 -10.07
CA LYS A 90 -10.41 21.45 -10.20
C LYS A 90 -11.12 21.14 -11.52
N SER A 91 -10.38 20.77 -12.56
CA SER A 91 -10.91 20.59 -13.92
C SER A 91 -10.88 19.15 -14.40
N ASN A 92 -9.81 18.40 -14.10
CA ASN A 92 -9.70 16.99 -14.48
C ASN A 92 -8.92 16.22 -13.40
N PRO A 93 -9.61 15.47 -12.50
CA PRO A 93 -8.97 14.72 -11.43
C PRO A 93 -8.04 13.61 -11.94
N THR A 94 -8.33 13.01 -13.08
CA THR A 94 -7.59 11.83 -13.59
C THR A 94 -6.42 12.20 -14.50
N ARG A 95 -6.20 13.48 -14.80
CA ARG A 95 -5.15 13.95 -15.72
C ARG A 95 -3.76 13.43 -15.34
N THR A 96 -3.40 13.49 -14.06
CA THR A 96 -2.09 13.02 -13.60
C THR A 96 -1.93 11.51 -13.78
N LEU A 97 -2.97 10.72 -13.49
CA LEU A 97 -2.96 9.28 -13.71
C LEU A 97 -2.74 8.97 -15.19
N ASN A 98 -3.48 9.63 -16.08
CA ASN A 98 -3.33 9.43 -17.53
C ASN A 98 -1.93 9.76 -18.04
N ARG A 99 -1.26 10.77 -17.46
CA ARG A 99 0.13 11.14 -17.80
C ARG A 99 1.15 10.11 -17.36
N TRP A 100 0.93 9.49 -16.21
CA TRP A 100 1.76 8.38 -15.74
C TRP A 100 1.55 7.15 -16.62
N LYS A 101 0.29 6.82 -16.96
CA LYS A 101 -0.05 5.74 -17.89
C LYS A 101 0.59 5.91 -19.27
N SER A 102 0.68 7.15 -19.77
CA SER A 102 1.27 7.42 -21.09
C SER A 102 2.78 7.61 -21.06
N GLY A 103 3.42 7.58 -19.88
CA GLY A 103 4.84 7.91 -19.73
C GLY A 103 5.17 9.39 -20.02
N GLU A 104 4.18 10.30 -20.07
CA GLU A 104 4.45 11.75 -20.21
C GLU A 104 5.20 12.27 -18.98
N ASN A 105 4.88 11.71 -17.80
CA ASN A 105 5.50 12.02 -16.53
C ASN A 105 5.90 10.73 -15.80
N GLU A 106 6.98 10.80 -15.04
CA GLU A 106 7.34 9.78 -14.06
C GLU A 106 6.37 9.79 -12.86
N ILE A 107 6.06 8.61 -12.35
CA ILE A 107 5.29 8.44 -11.11
C ILE A 107 6.25 8.49 -9.91
N PRO A 108 5.99 9.30 -8.87
CA PRO A 108 6.79 9.27 -7.65
C PRO A 108 6.67 7.92 -6.95
N TYR A 109 7.78 7.36 -6.44
CA TYR A 109 7.79 6.09 -5.70
C TYR A 109 6.69 5.98 -4.63
N PRO A 110 6.42 6.98 -3.77
CA PRO A 110 5.35 6.85 -2.76
C PRO A 110 3.96 6.65 -3.36
N ALA A 111 3.68 7.29 -4.51
CA ALA A 111 2.42 7.12 -5.22
C ALA A 111 2.33 5.74 -5.85
N TRP A 112 3.43 5.27 -6.48
CA TRP A 112 3.52 3.93 -7.04
C TRP A 112 3.34 2.85 -5.98
N ARG A 113 4.04 2.99 -4.85
CA ARG A 113 3.96 2.07 -3.73
C ARG A 113 2.55 1.99 -3.15
N LEU A 114 1.88 3.14 -3.00
CA LEU A 114 0.49 3.16 -2.52
C LEU A 114 -0.46 2.45 -3.49
N LEU A 115 -0.31 2.64 -4.80
CA LEU A 115 -1.11 1.92 -5.80
C LEU A 115 -0.92 0.40 -5.69
N LEU A 116 0.33 -0.07 -5.59
CA LEU A 116 0.61 -1.50 -5.42
C LEU A 116 0.02 -2.09 -4.12
N VAL A 117 -0.01 -1.31 -3.03
CA VAL A 117 -0.64 -1.74 -1.77
C VAL A 117 -2.16 -1.80 -1.93
N LEU A 118 -2.78 -0.77 -2.51
CA LEU A 118 -4.22 -0.76 -2.76
C LEU A 118 -4.66 -1.91 -3.69
N ASP A 119 -3.79 -2.26 -4.64
CA ASP A 119 -4.04 -3.29 -5.66
C ASP A 119 -3.76 -4.73 -5.17
N GLY A 120 -3.31 -4.91 -3.92
CA GLY A 120 -2.99 -6.26 -3.42
C GLY A 120 -1.70 -6.85 -3.98
N ARG A 121 -0.83 -6.03 -4.57
CA ARG A 121 0.44 -6.49 -5.18
C ARG A 121 1.59 -6.53 -4.20
N VAL A 122 1.58 -5.67 -3.18
CA VAL A 122 2.65 -5.62 -2.16
C VAL A 122 2.08 -5.39 -0.76
N VAL A 123 2.82 -5.81 0.26
CA VAL A 123 2.57 -5.47 1.66
C VAL A 123 3.50 -4.33 2.05
N GLU A 124 2.97 -3.28 2.67
CA GLU A 124 3.79 -2.28 3.36
C GLU A 124 3.90 -2.65 4.83
N VAL A 125 5.14 -2.71 5.32
CA VAL A 125 5.47 -2.97 6.72
C VAL A 125 6.11 -1.74 7.34
N ASN A 126 6.02 -1.62 8.66
CA ASN A 126 6.59 -0.48 9.36
C ASN A 126 8.11 -0.35 9.09
N ARG A 127 8.53 0.87 8.76
CA ARG A 127 9.95 1.23 8.51
C ARG A 127 10.64 1.83 9.74
N ILE A 128 10.03 1.68 10.91
CA ILE A 128 10.58 2.09 12.20
C ILE A 128 11.36 0.91 12.80
N PRO A 129 12.65 1.09 13.15
CA PRO A 129 13.42 0.03 13.80
C PRO A 129 12.78 -0.43 15.11
N ASP A 130 12.97 -1.70 15.43
CA ASP A 130 12.60 -2.25 16.73
C ASP A 130 13.45 -1.63 17.86
N ALA A 131 13.05 -1.90 19.12
CA ALA A 131 13.70 -1.30 20.29
C ALA A 131 15.18 -1.67 20.44
N ASP A 132 15.60 -2.77 19.83
CA ASP A 132 16.98 -3.25 19.76
C ASP A 132 17.74 -2.74 18.52
N GLY A 133 17.12 -1.86 17.72
CA GLY A 133 17.68 -1.30 16.50
C GLY A 133 17.55 -2.21 15.27
N GLN A 134 16.92 -3.38 15.41
CA GLN A 134 16.70 -4.26 14.26
C GLN A 134 15.74 -3.61 13.26
N LYS A 135 16.09 -3.70 11.98
CA LYS A 135 15.23 -3.31 10.88
C LYS A 135 14.44 -4.54 10.47
N ALA A 136 13.24 -4.72 11.04
CA ALA A 136 12.40 -5.90 10.77
C ALA A 136 12.16 -6.13 9.26
N TRP A 137 12.12 -5.07 8.46
CA TRP A 137 11.97 -5.14 7.01
C TRP A 137 13.23 -5.63 6.28
N ALA A 138 14.44 -5.42 6.83
CA ALA A 138 15.70 -5.78 6.19
C ALA A 138 15.98 -7.30 6.17
N LYS A 139 15.22 -8.11 6.92
CA LYS A 139 15.44 -9.56 6.99
C LYS A 139 15.25 -10.26 5.63
N PHE A 140 14.50 -9.64 4.72
CA PHE A 140 14.12 -10.22 3.43
C PHE A 140 14.63 -9.42 2.22
N TYR A 141 15.50 -8.42 2.46
CA TYR A 141 16.17 -7.62 1.43
C TYR A 141 17.69 -7.89 1.48
#